data_AF-A0A1Z9LXM1-F1
#
_entry.id   AF-A0A1Z9LXM1-F1
#
_cell.length_a   1.000
_cell.length_b   1.000
_cell.length_c   1.000
_cell.angle_alpha   90.00
_cell.angle_beta   90.00
_cell.angle_gamma   90.00
#
_symmetry.space_group_name_H-M   'P 1'
#
loop_
_entity.id
_entity.type
_entity.pdbx_description
1 polymer ?
#
loop_
_entity_poly.entity_id
_entity_poly.type
_entity_poly.pdbx_seq_one_letter_code
_entity_poly.pdbx_strand_id
1 'polypeptide(L)' 'MSKVWNKQHGGSHYQKYKIQPSKFVVENELLYPEGCAIKYIIRHRDKGKKQDLLKAIHFIEMIIERDYK' A
#
# COMPACT_ATOMS: atom_id res chain seq x y z
N MET A 1 -22.07 0.83 -0.45
CA MET A 1 -20.58 0.80 -0.54
C MET A 1 -20.11 1.95 -1.43
N SER A 2 -19.12 2.73 -0.99
CA SER A 2 -18.57 3.84 -1.78
C SER A 2 -18.08 3.35 -3.16
N LYS A 3 -18.54 4.02 -4.22
CA LYS A 3 -18.20 3.73 -5.63
C LYS A 3 -16.70 3.84 -5.92
N VAL A 4 -15.96 4.60 -5.11
CA VAL A 4 -14.53 4.89 -5.32
C VAL A 4 -13.67 3.67 -4.99
N TRP A 5 -13.97 2.95 -3.91
CA TRP A 5 -13.19 1.76 -3.48
C TRP A 5 -13.47 0.49 -4.29
N ASN A 6 -14.32 0.57 -5.32
CA ASN A 6 -14.56 -0.51 -6.27
C ASN A 6 -13.92 -0.23 -7.64
N LYS A 7 -13.42 1.00 -7.84
CA LYS A 7 -12.82 1.45 -9.10
C LYS A 7 -11.31 1.43 -8.97
N GLN A 8 -10.61 0.91 -9.98
CA GLN A 8 -9.17 1.08 -10.15
C GLN A 8 -8.91 1.65 -11.55
N HIS A 9 -8.15 2.73 -11.63
CA HIS A 9 -7.69 3.28 -12.91
C HIS A 9 -6.37 2.62 -13.31
N GLY A 10 -6.42 1.72 -14.29
CA GLY A 10 -5.26 0.99 -14.82
C GLY A 10 -4.90 -0.25 -14.00
N GLY A 11 -4.94 -1.43 -14.65
CA GLY A 11 -4.74 -2.73 -14.01
C GLY A 11 -5.86 -3.12 -13.03
N SER A 12 -5.70 -4.25 -12.35
CA SER A 12 -6.71 -4.83 -11.43
C SER A 12 -6.15 -5.36 -10.11
N HIS A 13 -4.89 -5.03 -9.79
CA HIS A 13 -4.13 -5.64 -8.69
C HIS A 13 -4.69 -5.37 -7.28
N TYR A 14 -5.54 -4.35 -7.09
CA TYR A 14 -6.18 -4.10 -5.79
C TYR A 14 -7.64 -4.57 -5.70
N GLN A 15 -8.33 -4.76 -6.82
CA GLN A 15 -9.75 -5.14 -6.86
C GLN A 15 -10.01 -6.58 -6.39
N LYS A 16 -8.98 -7.43 -6.41
CA LYS A 16 -9.08 -8.82 -5.94
C LYS A 16 -9.13 -8.97 -4.41
N TYR A 17 -8.77 -7.93 -3.67
CA TYR A 17 -8.74 -7.99 -2.20
C TYR A 17 -10.12 -7.71 -1.62
N LYS A 18 -10.45 -8.37 -0.49
CA LYS A 18 -11.69 -8.12 0.26
C LYS A 18 -11.80 -6.66 0.71
N ILE A 19 -10.66 -6.02 1.00
CA ILE A 19 -10.53 -4.61 1.36
C ILE A 19 -9.41 -4.01 0.48
N GLN A 20 -9.68 -2.90 -0.20
CA GLN A 20 -8.62 -2.19 -0.91
C GLN A 20 -7.59 -1.61 0.08
N PRO A 21 -6.28 -1.65 -0.22
CA PRO A 21 -5.25 -1.16 0.70
C PRO A 21 -5.45 0.31 1.08
N SER A 22 -5.85 1.15 0.12
CA SER A 22 -6.12 2.57 0.36
C SER A 22 -7.27 2.77 1.34
N LYS A 23 -8.31 1.94 1.27
CA LYS A 23 -9.42 1.98 2.23
C LYS A 23 -8.94 1.63 3.65
N PHE A 24 -8.16 0.56 3.79
CA PHE A 24 -7.57 0.19 5.08
C PHE A 24 -6.70 1.31 5.68
N VAL A 25 -5.84 1.91 4.85
CA VAL A 25 -4.95 3.00 5.27
C VAL A 25 -5.73 4.23 5.74
N VAL A 26 -6.75 4.64 4.97
CA VAL A 26 -7.56 5.83 5.29
C VAL A 26 -8.42 5.59 6.54
N GLU A 27 -9.09 4.44 6.64
CA GLU A 27 -9.98 4.15 7.79
C GLU A 27 -9.22 3.98 9.11
N ASN A 28 -7.92 3.68 9.07
CA ASN A 28 -7.06 3.59 10.26
C ASN A 28 -6.15 4.81 10.44
N GLU A 29 -6.34 5.87 9.65
CA GLU A 29 -5.58 7.12 9.74
C GLU A 29 -4.05 6.92 9.72
N LEU A 30 -3.58 5.92 8.95
CA LEU A 30 -2.16 5.60 8.89
C LEU A 30 -1.39 6.70 8.16
N LEU A 31 -0.18 6.97 8.65
CA LEU A 31 0.71 7.91 8.01
C LEU A 31 1.18 7.39 6.64
N TYR A 32 1.67 8.33 5.83
CA TYR A 32 1.99 8.06 4.43
C TYR A 32 2.99 6.90 4.21
N PRO A 33 4.10 6.79 4.97
CA PRO A 33 5.04 5.67 4.81
C PRO A 33 4.40 4.30 5.01
N GLU A 34 3.56 4.14 6.03
CA GLU A 34 2.86 2.91 6.39
C GLU A 34 1.93 2.48 5.26
N GLY A 35 1.14 3.43 4.74
CA GLY A 35 0.25 3.15 3.62
C GLY A 35 1.00 2.75 2.35
N CYS A 36 2.14 3.39 2.09
CA CYS A 36 3.02 3.03 0.98
C CYS A 36 3.64 1.63 1.16
N ALA A 37 4.12 1.29 2.36
CA ALA A 37 4.67 -0.02 2.65
C ALA A 37 3.63 -1.13 2.40
N ILE A 38 2.41 -1.00 2.96
CA ILE A 38 1.31 -1.95 2.75
C ILE A 38 1.00 -2.11 1.26
N LYS A 39 0.84 -0.99 0.54
CA LYS A 39 0.54 -0.96 -0.89
C LYS A 39 1.55 -1.79 -1.70
N TYR A 40 2.84 -1.60 -1.47
CA TYR A 40 3.88 -2.30 -2.22
C TYR A 40 4.04 -3.77 -1.77
N ILE A 41 3.90 -4.06 -0.48
CA ILE A 41 3.93 -5.43 0.06
C ILE A 41 2.85 -6.29 -0.59
N ILE A 42 1.64 -5.79 -0.83
CA ILE A 42 0.59 -6.61 -1.43
C ILE A 42 0.65 -6.61 -2.97
N ARG A 43 1.17 -5.54 -3.59
CA ARG A 43 1.18 -5.38 -5.06
C ARG A 43 2.25 -6.22 -5.75
N HIS A 44 3.38 -6.52 -5.09
CA HIS A 44 4.55 -7.14 -5.73
C HIS A 44 4.23 -8.41 -6.54
N ARG A 45 3.23 -9.20 -6.10
CA ARG A 45 2.81 -10.44 -6.77
C ARG A 45 2.25 -10.18 -8.17
N ASP A 46 1.52 -9.08 -8.31
CA ASP A 46 0.80 -8.70 -9.54
C ASP A 46 1.58 -7.71 -10.40
N LYS A 47 2.37 -6.82 -9.79
CA LYS A 47 3.12 -5.77 -10.48
C LYS A 47 4.42 -5.46 -9.74
N GLY A 48 5.46 -5.04 -10.46
CA GLY A 48 6.71 -4.53 -9.88
C GLY A 48 7.64 -5.58 -9.25
N LYS A 49 7.15 -6.75 -8.84
CA LYS A 49 7.96 -7.88 -8.34
C LYS A 49 8.95 -7.40 -7.25
N LYS A 50 10.22 -7.80 -7.34
CA LYS A 50 11.27 -7.41 -6.38
C LYS A 50 11.37 -5.90 -6.17
N GLN A 51 11.13 -5.09 -7.20
CA GLN A 51 11.26 -3.63 -7.10
C GLN A 51 10.23 -3.03 -6.13
N ASP A 52 9.03 -3.59 -6.05
CA ASP A 52 8.03 -3.14 -5.09
C ASP A 52 8.41 -3.54 -3.65
N LEU A 53 9.04 -4.70 -3.45
CA LEU A 53 9.56 -5.07 -2.13
C LEU A 53 10.69 -4.11 -1.68
N LEU A 54 11.57 -3.70 -2.59
CA LEU A 54 12.59 -2.68 -2.29
C LEU A 54 11.97 -1.33 -1.92
N LYS A 55 10.89 -0.92 -2.60
CA LYS A 55 10.13 0.28 -2.21
C LYS A 55 9.50 0.13 -0.83
N ALA A 56 8.92 -1.04 -0.52
CA ALA A 56 8.35 -1.29 0.80
C ALA A 56 9.40 -1.17 1.91
N ILE A 57 10.59 -1.75 1.71
CA ILE A 57 11.73 -1.61 2.62
C ILE A 57 12.07 -0.14 2.83
N HIS A 58 12.18 0.65 1.76
CA HIS A 58 12.49 2.08 1.87
C HIS A 58 11.46 2.85 2.72
N PHE A 59 10.16 2.55 2.58
CA PHE A 59 9.15 3.17 3.43
C PHE A 59 9.22 2.70 4.89
N ILE A 60 9.67 1.47 5.14
CA ILE A 60 9.95 0.99 6.51
C ILE A 60 11.15 1.74 7.09
N GLU A 61 12.21 1.96 6.31
CA GLU A 61 13.36 2.78 6.74
C GLU A 61 12.92 4.20 7.13
N MET A 62 11.98 4.82 6.39
CA MET A 62 11.42 6.12 6.77
C MET A 62 10.69 6.11 8.11
N ILE A 63 9.95 5.04 8.43
CA ILE A 63 9.26 4.91 9.72
C ILE A 63 10.28 4.79 10.85
N ILE A 64 11.33 3.98 10.64
CA ILE A 64 12.42 3.82 11.60
C ILE A 64 13.11 5.16 11.87
N GLU A 65 13.42 5.93 10.82
CA GLU A 65 14.04 7.26 10.95
C GLU A 65 13.13 8.27 11.66
N ARG A 66 11.81 8.23 11.42
CA ARG A 66 10.85 9.18 11.97
C ARG A 66 10.55 8.94 13.46
N ASP A 67 10.43 7.68 13.86
CA ASP A 67 9.84 7.30 15.16
C ASP A 67 10.85 6.72 16.16
N TYR A 68 11.99 6.21 15.68
CA TYR A 68 12.93 5.44 16.49
C TYR A 68 14.37 5.96 16.43
N LYS A 69 14.59 7.12 15.81
CA LYS A 69 15.84 7.87 15.82
C LYS A 69 15.55 9.30 16.24
#